data_AF-S2KA12-F1
#
_entry.id   AF-S2KA12-F1
#
_cell.length_a   1.000
_cell.length_b   1.000
_cell.length_c   1.000
_cell.angle_alpha   90.00
_cell.angle_beta   90.00
_cell.angle_gamma   90.00
#
_symmetry.space_group_name_H-M   'P 1'
#
loop_
_entity.id
_entity.type
_entity.pdbx_description
1 polymer ?
#
loop_
_entity_poly.entity_id
_entity_poly.type
_entity_poly.pdbx_seq_one_letter_code
_entity_poly.pdbx_strand_id
1 'polypeptide(L)'
;MNKILWTCVDWALNEHRQSVLYSGEKCSKASADAANSIRSPSDLTRQQSGRKMDFIFKTKLEDVEIGCDECALVGGINTTKGFQDALSRSPALVHQLHIPGFYIADKMLNLYILDSPEGYVSRYDSFNPVEYPVIESKIRSKMSHLLTMILSARNIMEACKDRK
;
A
#
# COMPACT_ATOMS: atom_id res chain seq x y z
N MET A 1 -2.06 9.75 19.59
CA MET A 1 -0.91 8.92 19.20
C MET A 1 -1.00 8.70 17.70
N ASN A 2 -0.06 9.23 16.90
CA ASN A 2 -0.11 9.07 15.44
C ASN A 2 0.59 7.75 15.08
N LYS A 3 -0.13 6.83 14.43
CA LYS A 3 0.41 5.54 13.97
C LYS A 3 0.94 5.72 12.54
N ILE A 4 2.17 5.26 12.28
CA ILE A 4 2.78 5.26 10.95
C ILE A 4 2.59 3.86 10.36
N LEU A 5 1.91 3.76 9.22
CA LEU A 5 1.70 2.51 8.48
C LEU A 5 2.67 2.50 7.30
N TRP A 6 3.41 1.41 7.12
CA TRP A 6 4.26 1.18 5.95
C TRP A 6 3.59 0.10 5.12
N THR A 7 3.25 0.40 3.87
CA THR A 7 2.68 -0.55 2.92
C THR A 7 3.65 -0.74 1.77
N CYS A 8 4.12 -1.98 1.56
CA CYS A 8 4.84 -2.36 0.35
C CYS A 8 3.80 -2.92 -0.63
N VAL A 9 3.64 -2.25 -1.76
CA VAL A 9 2.73 -2.67 -2.83
C VAL A 9 3.48 -3.56 -3.83
N ASP A 10 2.81 -4.36 -4.66
CA ASP A 10 3.42 -5.25 -5.67
C ASP A 10 3.42 -4.61 -7.08
N TRP A 11 4.28 -5.11 -7.99
CA TRP A 11 4.53 -4.67 -9.37
C TRP A 11 3.29 -4.51 -10.23
N ALA A 12 2.29 -5.37 -10.03
CA ALA A 12 1.10 -5.40 -10.85
C ALA A 12 0.18 -4.17 -10.69
N LEU A 13 0.42 -3.26 -9.75
CA LEU A 13 -0.37 -2.01 -9.66
C LEU A 13 0.08 -0.91 -10.64
N ASN A 14 1.29 -1.00 -11.24
CA ASN A 14 1.84 0.11 -12.03
C ASN A 14 1.26 0.18 -13.46
N GLU A 15 0.81 -0.94 -14.03
CA GLU A 15 0.18 -0.97 -15.36
C GLU A 15 -1.28 -0.49 -15.34
N HIS A 16 -1.90 -0.41 -14.17
CA HIS A 16 -3.31 -0.10 -14.03
C HIS A 16 -3.53 1.20 -13.24
N ARG A 17 -3.55 2.33 -13.96
CA ARG A 17 -3.91 3.68 -13.44
C ARG A 17 -5.34 3.79 -12.85
N GLN A 18 -6.07 2.68 -12.81
CA GLN A 18 -7.44 2.59 -12.33
C GLN A 18 -7.58 1.35 -11.45
N SER A 19 -6.93 1.34 -10.30
CA SER A 19 -7.15 0.32 -9.28
C SER A 19 -8.28 0.73 -8.32
N VAL A 20 -9.03 -0.24 -7.82
CA VAL A 20 -9.98 -0.09 -6.71
C VAL A 20 -9.42 -0.83 -5.52
N LEU A 21 -9.42 -0.15 -4.38
CA LEU A 21 -9.07 -0.75 -3.10
C LEU A 21 -10.34 -1.28 -2.44
N TYR A 22 -10.38 -2.58 -2.19
CA TYR A 22 -11.40 -3.19 -1.35
C TYR A 22 -10.80 -3.48 0.02
N SER A 23 -11.40 -2.90 1.07
CA SER A 23 -11.10 -3.24 2.46
C SER A 23 -11.41 -4.71 2.71
N GLY A 24 -10.49 -5.41 3.36
CA GLY A 24 -10.41 -6.86 3.46
C GLY A 24 -11.68 -7.53 3.98
N GLU A 25 -11.90 -8.74 3.46
CA GLU A 25 -13.09 -9.52 3.72
C GLU A 25 -13.21 -9.90 5.21
N LYS A 26 -14.36 -9.57 5.84
CA LYS A 26 -14.75 -10.13 7.14
C LYS A 26 -15.24 -11.57 6.95
N CYS A 27 -14.30 -12.43 6.60
CA CYS A 27 -14.56 -13.79 6.14
C CYS A 27 -14.12 -14.81 7.20
N SER A 28 -14.90 -15.88 7.37
CA SER A 28 -14.54 -16.99 8.26
C SER A 28 -13.32 -17.75 7.72
N LYS A 29 -12.59 -18.49 8.56
CA LYS A 29 -11.42 -19.26 8.11
C LYS A 29 -11.73 -20.16 6.91
N ALA A 30 -12.85 -20.89 6.99
CA ALA A 30 -13.28 -21.81 5.93
C ALA A 30 -13.65 -21.07 4.64
N SER A 31 -14.31 -19.91 4.77
CA SER A 31 -14.69 -19.09 3.63
C SER A 31 -13.47 -18.45 2.95
N ALA A 32 -12.45 -18.06 3.72
CA ALA A 32 -11.22 -17.48 3.19
C ALA A 32 -10.38 -18.54 2.47
N ASP A 33 -10.23 -19.74 3.07
CA ASP A 33 -9.57 -20.88 2.44
C ASP A 33 -10.30 -21.30 1.13
N ALA A 34 -11.64 -21.25 1.11
CA ALA A 34 -12.45 -21.56 -0.09
C ALA A 34 -12.38 -20.47 -1.17
N ALA A 35 -12.34 -19.18 -0.81
CA ALA A 35 -12.17 -18.11 -1.81
C ALA A 35 -10.76 -18.13 -2.40
N ASN A 36 -9.74 -18.33 -1.56
CA ASN A 36 -8.34 -18.41 -2.00
C ASN A 36 -8.05 -19.65 -2.85
N SER A 37 -8.78 -20.75 -2.66
CA SER A 37 -8.62 -21.94 -3.52
C SER A 37 -9.12 -21.71 -4.96
N ILE A 38 -10.00 -20.74 -5.17
CA ILE A 38 -10.56 -20.39 -6.49
C ILE A 38 -9.78 -19.24 -7.13
N ARG A 39 -9.03 -18.44 -6.35
CA ARG A 39 -8.08 -17.45 -6.84
C ARG A 39 -6.93 -18.19 -7.53
N SER A 40 -7.11 -18.48 -8.81
CA SER A 40 -6.05 -19.06 -9.63
C SER A 40 -4.84 -18.13 -9.61
N PRO A 41 -3.62 -18.66 -9.50
CA PRO A 41 -2.45 -17.87 -9.82
C PRO A 41 -2.63 -17.45 -11.28
N SER A 42 -2.82 -16.15 -11.52
CA SER A 42 -2.54 -15.56 -12.82
C SER A 42 -1.18 -16.09 -13.29
N ASP A 43 -0.94 -16.20 -14.61
CA ASP A 43 0.33 -16.65 -15.19
C ASP A 43 1.57 -15.85 -14.68
N LEU A 44 1.32 -14.73 -14.01
CA LEU A 44 2.24 -14.04 -13.13
C LEU A 44 2.42 -14.83 -11.82
N THR A 45 3.46 -15.67 -11.77
CA THR A 45 3.89 -16.46 -10.62
C THR A 45 3.88 -15.65 -9.32
N ARG A 46 2.83 -15.81 -8.52
CA ARG A 46 2.64 -15.03 -7.29
C ARG A 46 3.11 -15.82 -6.08
N GLN A 47 3.76 -15.12 -5.14
CA GLN A 47 4.01 -15.66 -3.81
C GLN A 47 2.66 -15.94 -3.12
N GLN A 48 2.51 -17.10 -2.49
CA GLN A 48 1.27 -17.43 -1.76
C GLN A 48 1.01 -16.34 -0.73
N SER A 49 -0.07 -15.58 -0.95
CA SER A 49 -0.56 -14.60 0.00
C SER A 49 -1.07 -15.29 1.27
N GLY A 50 -0.98 -14.63 2.42
CA GLY A 50 -1.46 -15.21 3.67
C GLY A 50 -2.97 -15.50 3.64
N ARG A 51 -3.43 -16.23 4.66
CA ARG A 51 -4.81 -16.76 4.71
C ARG A 51 -5.89 -15.67 4.73
N LYS A 52 -5.55 -14.43 5.13
CA LYS A 52 -6.53 -13.36 5.31
C LYS A 52 -5.95 -12.04 4.85
N MET A 53 -6.36 -11.65 3.65
CA MET A 53 -5.93 -10.39 3.05
C MET A 53 -6.68 -9.22 3.67
N ASP A 54 -5.91 -8.21 4.06
CA ASP A 54 -6.43 -6.99 4.65
C ASP A 54 -6.88 -5.99 3.59
N PHE A 55 -6.25 -6.05 2.43
CA PHE A 55 -6.60 -5.26 1.27
C PHE A 55 -6.44 -6.09 0.00
N ILE A 56 -7.39 -5.93 -0.92
CA ILE A 56 -7.32 -6.50 -2.26
C ILE A 56 -7.41 -5.34 -3.25
N PHE A 57 -6.49 -5.33 -4.18
CA PHE A 57 -6.43 -4.35 -5.25
C PHE A 57 -6.91 -5.02 -6.53
N LYS A 58 -7.90 -4.42 -7.18
CA LYS A 58 -8.43 -4.90 -8.46
C LYS A 58 -8.42 -3.81 -9.52
N THR A 59 -8.41 -4.18 -10.80
CA THR A 59 -8.63 -3.23 -11.90
C THR A 59 -10.10 -2.78 -11.94
N LYS A 60 -10.36 -1.50 -12.21
CA LYS A 60 -11.73 -0.97 -12.34
C LYS A 60 -12.50 -1.59 -13.51
N LEU A 61 -11.80 -1.87 -14.61
CA LEU A 61 -12.43 -2.25 -15.88
C LEU A 61 -12.77 -3.73 -15.95
N GLU A 62 -11.91 -4.59 -15.40
CA GLU A 62 -12.00 -6.05 -15.61
C GLU A 62 -12.22 -6.82 -14.30
N ASP A 63 -12.26 -6.12 -13.16
CA ASP A 63 -12.33 -6.71 -11.81
C ASP A 63 -11.21 -7.76 -11.54
N VAL A 64 -10.10 -7.63 -12.26
CA VAL A 64 -8.94 -8.51 -12.15
C VAL A 64 -8.14 -8.14 -10.91
N GLU A 65 -7.88 -9.11 -10.05
CA GLU A 65 -7.01 -8.93 -8.89
C GLU A 65 -5.56 -8.71 -9.35
N ILE A 66 -5.01 -7.56 -8.98
CA ILE A 66 -3.67 -7.12 -9.36
C ILE A 66 -2.74 -7.01 -8.16
N GLY A 67 -3.27 -7.12 -6.94
CA GLY A 67 -2.46 -6.91 -5.75
C GLY A 67 -3.23 -7.26 -4.50
N CYS A 68 -2.48 -7.48 -3.43
CA CYS A 68 -3.03 -7.73 -2.12
C CYS A 68 -2.03 -7.24 -1.07
N ASP A 69 -2.53 -6.72 0.03
CA ASP A 69 -1.69 -6.28 1.14
C ASP A 69 -2.21 -6.90 2.45
N GLU A 70 -1.26 -7.27 3.30
CA GLU A 70 -1.49 -7.77 4.66
C GLU A 70 -0.73 -6.85 5.59
N CYS A 71 -1.41 -6.14 6.50
CA CYS A 71 -0.63 -5.38 7.47
C CYS A 71 -0.11 -6.33 8.55
N ALA A 72 1.21 -6.33 8.71
CA ALA A 72 1.86 -7.18 9.69
C ALA A 72 1.41 -6.87 11.14
N LEU A 73 1.41 -7.91 11.97
CA LEU A 73 1.35 -7.78 13.43
C LEU A 73 2.66 -7.12 13.93
N VAL A 74 2.64 -5.82 14.17
CA VAL A 74 3.79 -5.12 14.78
C VAL A 74 3.60 -5.11 16.29
N GLY A 75 4.43 -5.87 17.01
CA GLY A 75 4.38 -5.97 18.47
C GLY A 75 3.10 -6.63 19.01
N GLY A 76 2.52 -7.58 18.26
CA GLY A 76 1.27 -8.26 18.65
C GLY A 76 -0.02 -7.45 18.45
N ILE A 77 0.10 -6.21 17.93
CA ILE A 77 -1.05 -5.39 17.57
C ILE A 77 -1.32 -5.56 16.08
N ASN A 78 -2.54 -5.99 15.74
CA ASN A 78 -2.98 -6.06 14.35
C ASN A 78 -3.12 -4.63 13.82
N THR A 79 -2.14 -4.19 13.02
CA THR A 79 -2.05 -2.82 12.52
C THR A 79 -3.20 -2.51 11.55
N THR A 80 -3.69 -3.51 10.81
CA THR A 80 -4.88 -3.41 9.95
C THR A 80 -6.12 -3.11 10.75
N LYS A 81 -6.35 -3.86 11.83
CA LYS A 81 -7.47 -3.60 12.73
C LYS A 81 -7.34 -2.20 13.33
N GLY A 82 -6.13 -1.80 13.71
CA GLY A 82 -5.87 -0.44 14.19
C GLY A 82 -6.19 0.64 13.17
N PHE A 83 -5.96 0.37 11.89
CA PHE A 83 -6.25 1.26 10.78
C PHE A 83 -7.75 1.29 10.44
N GLN A 84 -8.38 0.12 10.28
CA GLN A 84 -9.82 -0.01 10.09
C GLN A 84 -10.64 0.55 11.26
N ASP A 85 -10.24 0.30 12.50
CA ASP A 85 -10.88 0.86 13.70
C ASP A 85 -10.71 2.38 13.75
N ALA A 86 -9.57 2.92 13.29
CA ALA A 86 -9.36 4.37 13.21
C ALA A 86 -10.26 5.02 12.14
N LEU A 87 -10.35 4.40 10.96
CA LEU A 87 -11.22 4.86 9.87
C LEU A 87 -12.71 4.79 10.26
N SER A 88 -13.13 3.69 10.90
CA SER A 88 -14.53 3.48 11.27
C SER A 88 -14.98 4.35 12.45
N ARG A 89 -14.09 4.69 13.38
CA ARG A 89 -14.42 5.60 14.50
C ARG A 89 -14.53 7.05 14.09
N SER A 90 -13.97 7.44 12.95
CA SER A 90 -14.06 8.81 12.48
C SER A 90 -14.05 8.88 10.96
N PRO A 91 -15.21 8.68 10.32
CA PRO A 91 -15.37 8.83 8.87
C PRO A 91 -14.88 10.19 8.37
N ALA A 92 -15.04 11.24 9.19
CA ALA A 92 -14.56 12.58 8.90
C ALA A 92 -13.02 12.68 8.78
N LEU A 93 -12.27 11.80 9.45
CA LEU A 93 -10.80 11.75 9.35
C LEU A 93 -10.31 10.99 8.12
N VAL A 94 -11.16 10.20 7.45
CA VAL A 94 -10.80 9.44 6.25
C VAL A 94 -10.33 10.38 5.14
N HIS A 95 -11.02 11.52 4.99
CA HIS A 95 -10.71 12.55 4.00
C HIS A 95 -9.42 13.34 4.30
N GLN A 96 -8.90 13.24 5.52
CA GLN A 96 -7.70 13.94 5.95
C GLN A 96 -6.46 13.03 5.94
N LEU A 97 -6.65 11.73 5.76
CA LEU A 97 -5.59 10.75 5.86
C LEU A 97 -4.81 10.67 4.55
N HIS A 98 -3.54 11.09 4.61
CA HIS A 98 -2.58 10.89 3.55
C HIS A 98 -1.61 9.80 4.01
N ILE A 99 -1.49 8.73 3.24
CA ILE A 99 -0.66 7.57 3.55
C ILE A 99 0.45 7.52 2.51
N PRO A 100 1.62 8.09 2.81
CA PRO A 100 2.78 7.90 1.96
C PRO A 100 3.28 6.46 2.11
N GLY A 101 3.55 5.81 0.99
CA GLY A 101 4.11 4.48 0.93
C GLY A 101 5.28 4.43 -0.05
N PHE A 102 6.14 3.44 0.14
CA PHE A 102 7.23 3.16 -0.78
C PHE A 102 6.98 1.84 -1.49
N TYR A 103 7.38 1.80 -2.73
CA TYR A 103 7.30 0.62 -3.57
C TYR A 103 8.68 0.36 -4.21
N ILE A 104 9.16 -0.89 -4.21
CA ILE A 104 10.43 -1.26 -4.86
C ILE A 104 10.15 -2.28 -5.97
N ALA A 105 10.58 -1.95 -7.19
CA ALA A 105 10.14 -2.54 -8.45
C ALA A 105 11.31 -2.64 -9.43
N ASP A 106 11.85 -3.82 -9.75
CA ASP A 106 12.97 -3.96 -10.70
C ASP A 106 14.09 -2.91 -10.50
N LYS A 107 14.51 -2.72 -9.23
CA LYS A 107 15.51 -1.72 -8.81
C LYS A 107 15.07 -0.26 -8.94
N MET A 108 13.77 0.02 -9.00
CA MET A 108 13.19 1.36 -8.89
C MET A 108 12.45 1.47 -7.56
N LEU A 109 12.83 2.45 -6.75
CA LEU A 109 12.07 2.85 -5.57
C LEU A 109 11.12 3.97 -6.01
N ASN A 110 9.82 3.78 -5.78
CA ASN A 110 8.79 4.76 -6.06
C ASN A 110 8.11 5.19 -4.75
N LEU A 111 7.95 6.49 -4.55
CA LEU A 111 7.13 7.05 -3.48
C LEU A 111 5.74 7.27 -4.04
N TYR A 112 4.72 6.82 -3.32
CA TYR A 112 3.33 7.11 -3.65
C TYR A 112 2.60 7.65 -2.43
N ILE A 113 1.53 8.41 -2.66
CA ILE A 113 0.62 8.87 -1.63
C ILE A 113 -0.76 8.29 -1.95
N LEU A 114 -1.34 7.62 -0.96
CA LEU A 114 -2.75 7.24 -0.97
C LEU A 114 -3.53 8.25 -0.12
N ASP A 115 -4.55 8.85 -0.70
CA ASP A 115 -5.53 9.65 0.04
C ASP A 115 -6.96 9.26 -0.35
N SER A 116 -7.96 9.66 0.44
CA SER A 116 -9.37 9.33 0.18
C SER A 116 -10.26 10.57 0.30
N PRO A 117 -10.23 11.50 -0.67
CA PRO A 117 -10.90 12.80 -0.56
C PRO A 117 -12.41 12.70 -0.43
N GLU A 118 -13.02 11.59 -0.86
CA GLU A 118 -14.48 11.36 -0.83
C GLU A 118 -14.86 10.11 -0.02
N GLY A 119 -13.96 9.61 0.84
CA GLY A 119 -14.21 8.53 1.80
C GLY A 119 -14.26 7.13 1.17
N TYR A 120 -14.78 7.01 -0.04
CA TYR A 120 -14.95 5.75 -0.79
C TYR A 120 -14.06 5.65 -2.04
N VAL A 121 -13.43 6.76 -2.44
CA VAL A 121 -12.51 6.79 -3.59
C VAL A 121 -11.13 7.12 -3.07
N SER A 122 -10.23 6.15 -3.17
CA SER A 122 -8.80 6.39 -2.93
C SER A 122 -8.14 6.95 -4.20
N ARG A 123 -7.38 8.04 -4.07
CA ARG A 123 -6.47 8.48 -5.13
C ARG A 123 -5.07 7.93 -4.86
N TYR A 124 -4.37 7.68 -5.95
CA TYR A 124 -3.00 7.18 -5.96
C TYR A 124 -2.15 8.18 -6.74
N ASP A 125 -1.33 8.94 -6.02
CA ASP A 125 -0.39 9.89 -6.60
C ASP A 125 1.02 9.33 -6.47
N SER A 126 1.63 8.97 -7.60
CA SER A 126 3.01 8.46 -7.67
C SER A 126 4.00 9.57 -8.01
N PHE A 127 5.15 9.55 -7.35
CA PHE A 127 6.29 10.40 -7.67
C PHE A 127 7.13 9.80 -8.80
N ASN A 128 8.13 10.55 -9.26
CA ASN A 128 9.09 10.01 -10.21
C ASN A 128 9.91 8.89 -9.53
N PRO A 129 9.97 7.70 -10.13
CA PRO A 129 10.75 6.59 -9.57
C PRO A 129 12.24 6.92 -9.56
N VAL A 130 12.94 6.43 -8.54
CA VAL A 130 14.39 6.57 -8.36
C VAL A 130 15.04 5.20 -8.41
N GLU A 131 16.11 5.06 -9.18
CA GLU A 131 16.89 3.81 -9.24
C GLU A 131 17.50 3.49 -7.87
N TYR A 132 17.07 2.38 -7.28
CA TYR A 132 17.63 1.77 -6.07
C TYR A 132 19.00 1.15 -6.39
N PRO A 133 20.09 1.63 -5.79
CA PRO A 133 21.42 1.17 -6.16
C PRO A 133 21.68 -0.24 -5.61
N VAL A 134 21.75 -1.22 -6.51
CA VAL A 134 22.12 -2.60 -6.18
C VAL A 134 23.63 -2.85 -6.35
N ILE A 135 24.31 -1.98 -7.11
CA ILE A 135 25.74 -2.06 -7.39
C ILE A 135 26.48 -1.10 -6.46
N GLU A 136 27.44 -1.59 -5.69
CA GLU A 136 28.20 -0.83 -4.70
C GLU A 136 28.82 0.46 -5.27
N SER A 137 29.42 0.37 -6.46
CA SER A 137 30.04 1.52 -7.13
C SER A 137 29.06 2.65 -7.47
N LYS A 138 27.76 2.32 -7.63
CA LYS A 138 26.70 3.30 -7.93
C LYS A 138 26.03 3.86 -6.67
N ILE A 139 26.22 3.25 -5.50
CA ILE A 139 25.55 3.65 -4.25
C ILE A 139 25.75 5.14 -3.99
N ARG A 140 26.99 5.63 -4.01
CA ARG A 140 27.28 7.04 -3.71
C ARG A 140 26.55 8.02 -4.64
N SER A 141 26.48 7.70 -5.94
CA SER A 141 25.85 8.56 -6.96
C SER A 141 24.32 8.55 -6.90
N LYS A 142 23.71 7.46 -6.44
CA LYS A 142 22.24 7.27 -6.40
C LYS A 142 21.65 7.54 -5.02
N MET A 143 22.46 7.48 -3.97
CA MET A 143 22.03 7.70 -2.59
C MET A 143 21.42 9.09 -2.37
N SER A 144 21.95 10.13 -3.02
CA SER A 144 21.39 11.50 -2.90
C SER A 144 19.93 11.57 -3.34
N HIS A 145 19.59 10.96 -4.48
CA HIS A 145 18.22 10.92 -5.00
C HIS A 145 17.30 10.08 -4.10
N LEU A 146 17.79 8.93 -3.64
CA LEU A 146 17.05 8.05 -2.75
C LEU A 146 16.74 8.72 -1.40
N LEU A 147 17.73 9.36 -0.79
CA LEU A 147 17.56 10.13 0.44
C LEU A 147 16.63 11.33 0.24
N THR A 148 16.69 12.00 -0.92
CA THR A 148 15.78 13.11 -1.25
C THR A 148 14.33 12.64 -1.28
N MET A 149 14.07 11.46 -1.87
CA MET A 149 12.72 10.89 -1.90
C MET A 149 12.25 10.45 -0.51
N ILE A 150 13.12 9.83 0.29
CA ILE A 150 12.79 9.45 1.68
C ILE A 150 12.49 10.70 2.53
N LEU A 151 13.30 11.74 2.39
CA LEU A 151 13.10 13.01 3.11
C LEU A 151 11.80 13.70 2.66
N SER A 152 11.47 13.64 1.37
CA SER A 152 10.21 14.17 0.84
C SER A 152 9.01 13.46 1.46
N ALA A 153 9.02 12.13 1.51
CA ALA A 153 7.98 11.35 2.18
C ALA A 153 7.85 11.73 3.67
N ARG A 154 8.98 11.93 4.36
CA ARG A 154 8.99 12.38 5.76
C ARG A 154 8.33 13.76 5.91
N ASN A 155 8.68 14.71 5.06
CA ASN A 155 8.11 16.06 5.11
C ASN A 155 6.60 16.03 4.86
N ILE A 156 6.12 15.18 3.93
CA ILE A 156 4.69 14.95 3.70
C ILE A 156 4.02 14.40 4.97
N MET A 157 4.63 13.38 5.60
CA MET A 157 4.11 12.81 6.85
C MET A 157 4.06 13.84 7.98
N GLU A 158 5.06 14.70 8.11
CA GLU A 158 5.13 15.75 9.13
C GLU A 158 4.10 16.85 8.86
N ALA A 159 3.98 17.35 7.63
CA ALA A 159 2.98 18.34 7.25
C ALA A 159 1.54 17.87 7.49
N CYS A 160 1.28 16.56 7.40
CA CYS A 160 -0.03 15.99 7.72
C CYS A 160 -0.31 15.94 9.23
N LYS A 161 0.70 15.99 10.11
CA LYS A 161 0.49 15.99 11.57
C LYS A 161 -0.02 17.32 12.09
N ASP A 162 0.33 18.42 11.43
CA ASP A 162 0.09 19.77 11.90
C ASP A 162 -1.30 20.31 11.53
N ARG A 163 -2.09 19.59 10.73
CA ARG A 163 -3.46 19.97 10.33
C ARG A 163 -4.55 19.60 11.36
N LYS A 164 -4.20 19.51 12.64
CA LYS A 164 -5.16 19.18 13.72
C LYS A 164 -5.98 20.36 14.18
#